data_AF-A0A950D814-F1
#
_entry.id   AF-A0A950D814-F1
#
_cell.length_a   1.000
_cell.length_b   1.000
_cell.length_c   1.000
_cell.angle_alpha   90.00
_cell.angle_beta   90.00
_cell.angle_gamma   90.00
#
_symmetry.space_group_name_H-M   'P 1'
#
loop_
_entity.id
_entity.type
_entity.pdbx_description
1 polymer ?
#
loop_
_entity_poly.entity_id
_entity_poly.type
_entity_poly.pdbx_seq_one_letter_code
_entity_poly.pdbx_strand_id
1 'polypeptide(L)'
;MRKWTSLIRTVVAGLSALFVLTAADRVLAEEIPTFSAPEVNTFVKSYSDFADEYVAAYKAMKAGDRSKIQELQSKSSDLETQAAPVTGKLKPDETDKFNTFVTSCAQKISAVSQSQ
;
A
#
# COMPACT_ATOMS: atom_id res chain seq x y z
N MET A 1 8.58 -32.36 -28.81
CA MET A 1 8.33 -31.03 -29.42
C MET A 1 6.83 -30.82 -29.62
N ARG A 2 6.32 -29.73 -29.02
CA ARG A 2 5.05 -28.98 -29.28
C ARG A 2 3.69 -29.69 -29.14
N LYS A 3 2.83 -29.00 -28.35
CA LYS A 3 1.36 -28.77 -28.38
C LYS A 3 0.80 -29.03 -26.98
N TRP A 4 0.78 -28.07 -26.04
CA TRP A 4 0.08 -26.77 -26.07
C TRP A 4 -1.36 -26.90 -26.58
N THR A 5 -2.28 -26.44 -25.73
CA THR A 5 -3.70 -26.13 -25.97
C THR A 5 -4.65 -27.30 -26.25
N SER A 6 -5.22 -27.86 -25.18
CA SER A 6 -6.66 -28.10 -25.05
C SER A 6 -6.88 -29.01 -23.85
N LEU A 7 -7.48 -28.50 -22.79
CA LEU A 7 -8.57 -29.13 -22.04
C LEU A 7 -9.07 -28.10 -21.02
N ILE A 8 -9.54 -26.99 -21.58
CA ILE A 8 -10.47 -26.05 -20.93
C ILE A 8 -11.82 -26.77 -20.90
N ARG A 9 -12.28 -27.20 -19.72
CA ARG A 9 -13.65 -27.07 -19.19
C ARG A 9 -13.95 -28.13 -18.13
N THR A 10 -14.16 -27.62 -16.92
CA THR A 10 -15.28 -27.98 -16.05
C THR A 10 -15.37 -29.43 -15.56
N VAL A 11 -14.88 -29.64 -14.34
CA VAL A 11 -15.66 -30.39 -13.35
C VAL A 11 -15.75 -29.56 -12.08
N VAL A 12 -16.88 -28.88 -11.96
CA VAL A 12 -17.51 -28.57 -10.67
C VAL A 12 -17.82 -29.89 -9.98
N ALA A 13 -17.31 -30.08 -8.77
CA ALA A 13 -17.98 -30.76 -7.64
C ALA A 13 -16.92 -31.12 -6.58
N GLY A 14 -17.05 -30.56 -5.38
CA GLY A 14 -16.18 -30.94 -4.28
C GLY A 14 -16.35 -30.05 -3.05
N LEU A 15 -17.45 -30.26 -2.35
CA LEU A 15 -17.76 -29.70 -1.04
C LEU A 15 -16.63 -29.93 -0.02
N SER A 16 -16.52 -29.01 0.94
CA SER A 16 -15.85 -29.15 2.25
C SER A 16 -14.39 -28.70 2.31
N ALA A 17 -14.20 -27.44 2.72
CA ALA A 17 -13.54 -27.15 3.99
C ALA A 17 -13.67 -25.65 4.29
N LEU A 18 -14.26 -25.35 5.43
CA LEU A 18 -13.97 -24.14 6.21
C LEU A 18 -12.46 -23.82 6.08
N PHE A 19 -12.10 -22.66 5.56
CA PHE A 19 -10.96 -21.89 6.06
C PHE A 19 -11.00 -20.47 5.46
N VAL A 20 -11.13 -19.48 6.36
CA VAL A 20 -10.83 -18.05 6.17
C VAL A 20 -11.75 -17.29 5.21
N LEU A 21 -13.01 -17.10 5.61
CA LEU A 21 -13.74 -15.90 5.22
C LEU A 21 -13.74 -14.94 6.40
N THR A 22 -13.57 -13.65 6.10
CA THR A 22 -13.53 -12.47 7.00
C THR A 22 -12.20 -12.17 7.71
N ALA A 23 -11.15 -11.89 6.92
CA ALA A 23 -10.08 -10.96 7.34
C ALA A 23 -9.80 -9.87 6.29
N ALA A 24 -10.64 -9.74 5.25
CA ALA A 24 -10.45 -8.74 4.20
C ALA A 24 -11.16 -7.39 4.47
N ASP A 25 -11.90 -7.26 5.56
CA ASP A 25 -12.72 -6.07 5.85
C ASP A 25 -12.13 -5.16 6.96
N ARG A 26 -10.90 -5.41 7.43
CA ARG A 26 -10.22 -4.56 8.43
C ARG A 26 -8.97 -3.85 7.91
N VAL A 27 -8.84 -3.67 6.59
CA VAL A 27 -7.69 -2.94 6.00
C VAL A 27 -8.12 -1.61 5.37
N LEU A 28 -9.39 -1.20 5.53
CA LEU A 28 -9.88 0.05 4.94
C LEU A 28 -10.17 1.17 5.94
N ALA A 29 -9.93 0.91 7.23
CA ALA A 29 -9.68 1.94 8.22
C ALA A 29 -8.21 1.78 8.66
N GLU A 30 -7.26 2.22 7.84
CA GLU A 30 -5.84 2.29 8.23
C GLU A 30 -5.71 3.26 9.41
N GLU A 31 -5.91 2.78 10.63
CA GLU A 31 -5.50 3.52 11.82
C GLU A 31 -3.98 3.72 11.73
N ILE A 32 -3.57 4.97 11.50
CA ILE A 32 -2.17 5.34 11.40
C ILE A 32 -1.46 4.88 12.69
N PRO A 33 -0.48 3.97 12.60
CA PRO A 33 0.13 3.38 13.78
C PRO A 33 0.89 4.42 14.59
N THR A 34 0.74 4.38 15.91
CA THR A 34 1.55 5.21 16.82
C THR A 34 2.82 4.48 17.25
N PHE A 35 3.91 5.23 17.36
CA PHE A 35 5.27 4.81 17.73
C PHE A 35 5.78 5.64 18.91
N SER A 36 6.80 5.12 19.58
CA SER A 36 7.45 5.78 20.71
C SER A 36 8.11 7.10 20.33
N ALA A 37 8.67 7.19 19.12
CA ALA A 37 9.33 8.39 18.63
C ALA A 37 8.35 9.29 17.87
N PRO A 38 8.22 10.59 18.24
CA PRO A 38 7.28 11.51 17.59
C PRO A 38 7.62 11.73 16.11
N GLU A 39 8.90 11.65 15.73
CA GLU A 39 9.35 11.78 14.35
C GLU A 39 8.87 10.62 13.48
N VAL A 40 8.82 9.41 14.04
CA VAL A 40 8.25 8.24 13.35
C VAL A 40 6.75 8.44 13.15
N ASN A 41 6.02 8.98 14.15
CA ASN A 41 4.60 9.32 14.03
C ASN A 41 4.33 10.36 12.92
N THR A 42 5.16 11.40 12.85
CA THR A 42 5.08 12.39 11.77
C THR A 42 5.31 11.74 10.42
N PHE A 43 6.33 10.90 10.29
CA PHE A 43 6.63 10.21 9.04
C PHE A 43 5.51 9.29 8.58
N VAL A 44 5.00 8.41 9.45
CA VAL A 44 3.93 7.47 9.05
C VAL A 44 2.65 8.20 8.67
N LYS A 45 2.36 9.32 9.31
CA LYS A 45 1.25 10.20 8.90
C LYS A 45 1.50 10.81 7.52
N SER A 46 2.66 11.44 7.31
CA SER A 46 3.06 11.99 6.00
C SER A 46 3.03 10.94 4.89
N TYR A 47 3.45 9.70 5.20
CA TYR A 47 3.49 8.60 4.24
C TYR A 47 2.08 8.08 3.91
N SER A 48 1.19 7.99 4.91
CA SER A 48 -0.23 7.70 4.69
C SER A 48 -0.87 8.72 3.75
N ASP A 49 -0.70 10.01 4.07
CA ASP A 49 -1.28 11.11 3.28
C ASP A 49 -0.75 11.08 1.85
N PHE A 50 0.55 10.81 1.67
CA PHE A 50 1.15 10.63 0.34
C PHE A 50 0.56 9.46 -0.43
N ALA A 51 0.36 8.30 0.21
CA ALA A 51 -0.23 7.14 -0.46
C ALA A 51 -1.66 7.42 -0.94
N ASP A 52 -2.47 8.11 -0.12
CA ASP A 52 -3.82 8.51 -0.48
C ASP A 52 -3.85 9.53 -1.62
N GLU A 53 -2.98 10.55 -1.56
CA GLU A 53 -2.83 11.54 -2.62
C GLU A 53 -2.30 10.92 -3.91
N TYR A 54 -1.40 9.94 -3.83
CA TYR A 54 -0.90 9.22 -4.99
C TYR A 54 -2.04 8.50 -5.70
N VAL A 55 -2.85 7.77 -4.94
CA VAL A 55 -4.04 7.08 -5.48
C VAL A 55 -5.01 8.08 -6.10
N ALA A 56 -5.26 9.21 -5.44
CA ALA A 56 -6.15 10.25 -5.96
C ALA A 56 -5.60 10.90 -7.24
N ALA A 57 -4.31 11.23 -7.28
CA ALA A 57 -3.65 11.81 -8.44
C ALA A 57 -3.60 10.84 -9.62
N TYR A 58 -3.34 9.55 -9.37
CA TYR A 58 -3.32 8.55 -10.42
C TYR A 58 -4.70 8.38 -11.05
N LYS A 59 -5.77 8.36 -10.23
CA LYS A 59 -7.16 8.36 -10.71
C LYS A 59 -7.49 9.63 -11.50
N ALA A 60 -7.08 10.80 -11.01
CA ALA A 60 -7.27 12.08 -11.69
C ALA A 60 -6.53 12.14 -13.04
N MET A 61 -5.29 11.61 -13.08
CA MET A 61 -4.51 11.51 -14.32
C MET A 61 -5.18 10.62 -15.36
N LYS A 62 -5.79 9.49 -14.95
CA LYS A 62 -6.60 8.67 -15.87
C LYS A 62 -7.84 9.43 -16.39
N ALA A 63 -8.35 10.38 -15.63
CA ALA A 63 -9.43 11.28 -16.06
C ALA A 63 -8.95 12.51 -16.86
N GLY A 64 -7.63 12.64 -17.08
CA GLY A 64 -7.01 13.73 -17.87
C GLY A 64 -6.43 14.89 -17.04
N ASP A 65 -6.55 14.86 -15.72
CA ASP A 65 -6.02 15.91 -14.83
C ASP A 65 -4.63 15.53 -14.30
N ARG A 66 -3.61 16.30 -14.71
CA ARG A 66 -2.20 16.07 -14.35
C ARG A 66 -1.68 17.04 -13.29
N SER A 67 -2.53 17.95 -12.79
CA SER A 67 -2.13 18.98 -11.82
C SER A 67 -1.52 18.39 -10.54
N LYS A 68 -2.11 17.28 -10.06
CA LYS A 68 -1.71 16.61 -8.81
C LYS A 68 -0.38 15.84 -8.89
N ILE A 69 0.15 15.61 -10.09
CA ILE A 69 1.42 14.89 -10.26
C ILE A 69 2.59 15.72 -9.76
N GLN A 70 2.56 17.06 -9.93
CA GLN A 70 3.64 17.93 -9.47
C GLN A 70 3.71 18.01 -7.93
N GLU A 71 2.55 18.09 -7.26
CA GLU A 71 2.49 18.11 -5.80
C GLU A 71 3.06 16.82 -5.17
N LEU A 72 2.85 15.67 -5.82
CA LEU A 72 3.43 14.40 -5.40
C LEU A 72 4.96 14.35 -5.51
N GLN A 73 5.55 15.06 -6.47
CA GLN A 73 7.00 15.12 -6.60
C GLN A 73 7.62 15.86 -5.43
N SER A 74 7.04 16.99 -5.03
CA SER A 74 7.47 17.74 -3.84
C SER A 74 7.32 16.89 -2.57
N LYS A 75 6.16 16.24 -2.39
CA LYS A 75 5.93 15.38 -1.22
C LYS A 75 6.85 14.16 -1.15
N SER A 76 7.20 13.57 -2.30
CA SER A 76 8.18 12.50 -2.34
C SER A 76 9.53 12.95 -1.77
N SER A 77 10.01 14.14 -2.18
CA SER A 77 11.28 14.68 -1.70
C SER A 77 11.26 15.03 -0.20
N ASP A 78 10.13 15.56 0.28
CA ASP A 78 9.94 15.82 1.72
C ASP A 78 9.92 14.51 2.53
N LEU A 79 9.32 13.45 1.99
CA LEU A 79 9.31 12.12 2.62
C LEU A 79 10.69 11.48 2.67
N GLU A 80 11.49 11.59 1.61
CA GLU A 80 12.88 11.11 1.61
C GLU A 80 13.71 11.81 2.70
N THR A 81 13.50 13.13 2.86
CA THR A 81 14.16 13.90 3.92
C THR A 81 13.70 13.48 5.31
N GLN A 82 12.39 13.22 5.49
CA GLN A 82 11.82 12.75 6.75
C GLN A 82 12.22 11.30 7.07
N ALA A 83 12.50 10.46 6.06
CA ALA A 83 12.88 9.05 6.27
C ALA A 83 14.27 8.91 6.92
N ALA A 84 15.20 9.81 6.60
CA ALA A 84 16.58 9.74 7.12
C ALA A 84 16.68 9.64 8.66
N PRO A 85 15.99 10.47 9.46
CA PRO A 85 16.00 10.34 10.93
C PRO A 85 15.13 9.20 11.48
N VAL A 86 14.18 8.67 10.70
CA VAL A 86 13.19 7.67 11.17
C VAL A 86 13.81 6.30 11.37
N THR A 87 14.68 5.87 10.45
CA THR A 87 15.28 4.52 10.46
C THR A 87 16.12 4.26 11.71
N GLY A 88 16.70 5.30 12.31
CA GLY A 88 17.49 5.21 13.54
C GLY A 88 16.70 5.38 14.84
N LYS A 89 15.41 5.68 14.76
CA LYS A 89 14.55 5.98 15.93
C LYS A 89 13.47 4.93 16.21
N LEU A 90 13.35 3.95 15.33
CA LEU A 90 12.50 2.79 15.54
C LEU A 90 13.12 1.88 16.60
N LYS A 91 12.31 1.47 17.57
CA LYS A 91 12.71 0.40 18.48
C LYS A 91 12.67 -0.95 17.75
N PRO A 92 13.43 -1.96 18.22
CA PRO A 92 13.41 -3.30 17.63
C PRO A 92 12.00 -3.90 17.59
N ASP A 93 11.22 -3.71 18.65
CA ASP A 93 9.82 -4.18 18.77
C ASP A 93 8.83 -3.40 17.90
N GLU A 94 9.20 -2.21 17.44
CA GLU A 94 8.37 -1.36 16.57
C GLU A 94 8.68 -1.55 15.07
N THR A 95 9.79 -2.23 14.75
CA THR A 95 10.28 -2.37 13.38
C THR A 95 9.30 -3.16 12.51
N ASP A 96 8.74 -4.26 13.02
CA ASP A 96 7.74 -5.06 12.28
C ASP A 96 6.45 -4.28 12.03
N LYS A 97 6.01 -3.50 13.03
CA LYS A 97 4.83 -2.64 12.91
C LYS A 97 5.03 -1.57 11.83
N PHE A 98 6.20 -0.92 11.83
CA PHE A 98 6.57 0.07 10.83
C PHE A 98 6.65 -0.54 9.43
N ASN A 99 7.34 -1.68 9.28
CA ASN A 99 7.47 -2.37 8.00
C ASN A 99 6.11 -2.81 7.44
N THR A 100 5.22 -3.32 8.30
CA THR A 100 3.85 -3.69 7.93
C THR A 100 3.08 -2.48 7.39
N PHE A 101 3.16 -1.35 8.07
CA PHE A 101 2.51 -0.11 7.65
C PHE A 101 3.03 0.43 6.31
N VAL A 102 4.36 0.55 6.17
CA VAL A 102 4.98 1.00 4.92
C VAL A 102 4.63 0.07 3.77
N THR A 103 4.60 -1.25 4.02
CA THR A 103 4.18 -2.25 3.02
C THR A 103 2.72 -2.08 2.62
N SER A 104 1.81 -1.82 3.57
CA SER A 104 0.39 -1.53 3.29
C SER A 104 0.24 -0.32 2.35
N CYS A 105 0.90 0.78 2.68
CA CYS A 105 0.92 1.99 1.85
C CYS A 105 1.47 1.71 0.45
N ALA A 106 2.57 0.97 0.34
CA ALA A 106 3.14 0.58 -0.96
C ALA A 106 2.21 -0.34 -1.77
N GLN A 107 1.50 -1.26 -1.10
CA GLN A 107 0.48 -2.11 -1.72
C GLN A 107 -0.69 -1.27 -2.27
N LYS A 108 -1.14 -0.26 -1.52
CA LYS A 108 -2.19 0.68 -1.96
C LYS A 108 -1.80 1.43 -3.23
N ILE A 109 -0.57 1.94 -3.29
CA ILE A 109 0.00 2.63 -4.46
C ILE A 109 0.17 1.67 -5.65
N SER A 110 0.66 0.47 -5.42
CA SER A 110 0.86 -0.51 -6.50
C SER A 110 -0.47 -1.04 -7.05
N ALA A 111 -1.49 -1.23 -6.21
CA ALA A 111 -2.82 -1.69 -6.63
C ALA A 111 -3.49 -0.72 -7.62
N VAL A 112 -3.38 0.60 -7.40
CA VAL A 112 -3.95 1.58 -8.34
C VAL A 112 -3.17 1.61 -9.67
N SER A 113 -1.86 1.33 -9.62
CA SER A 113 -0.98 1.31 -10.80
C SER A 113 -1.18 0.05 -11.66
N GLN A 114 -1.53 -1.08 -11.04
CA GLN A 114 -1.76 -2.37 -11.70
C GLN A 114 -3.20 -2.56 -12.20
N SER A 115 -4.14 -1.68 -11.84
CA SER A 115 -5.53 -1.72 -12.33
C SER A 115 -5.65 -1.23 -13.80
N GLN A 116 -4.77 -1.71 -14.68
CA GLN A 116 -4.79 -1.50 -16.13
C GLN A 116 -5.73 -2.47 -16.83
#